data_AF-A0A8H3YE50-F1
#
_entry.id   AF-A0A8H3YE50-F1
#
_cell.length_a   1.000
_cell.length_b   1.000
_cell.length_c   1.000
_cell.angle_alpha   90.00
_cell.angle_beta   90.00
_cell.angle_gamma   90.00
#
_symmetry.space_group_name_H-M   'P 1'
#
loop_
_entity.id
_entity.type
_entity.pdbx_description
1 polymer ?
#
loop_
_entity_poly.entity_id
_entity_poly.type
_entity_poly.pdbx_seq_one_letter_code
_entity_poly.pdbx_strand_id
1 'polypeptide(L)'
;MSMRQRQTILAHALAHIPRQSFTQRALVSAGAQPECLEAVLGANPERQLVREWEKQGLRAMGGGEARKMGGKAQREVDLGRVRGALAKRLEWSGKVGEHLVQAYALLATPEKELSAPLPKPLTTLIASLGSKLRLDAPYVPPQETPMTITPQLPSSPPPATLTLPLLNPLPLISYALTIADEALYVSGAEPETKSGELDWYTRRLGLALIYLHAETHLLRPRPAHSSTDPQIPLAMRQLDESLARYRRLSEANARLGEVEKQMGQFGWFVWKSWGGLFRSRGWIN
;
A
#
# COMPACT_ATOMS: atom_id res chain seq x y z
N MET A 1 25.45 13.89 -11.72
CA MET A 1 25.69 12.84 -10.69
C MET A 1 25.44 11.47 -11.29
N SER A 2 26.19 10.42 -10.94
CA SER A 2 26.04 9.09 -11.59
C SER A 2 24.80 8.34 -11.06
N MET A 3 24.15 7.54 -11.92
CA MET A 3 23.03 6.66 -11.52
C MET A 3 23.39 5.72 -10.37
N ARG A 4 24.66 5.30 -10.28
CA ARG A 4 25.19 4.48 -9.19
C ARG A 4 25.12 5.23 -7.85
N GLN A 5 25.57 6.48 -7.81
CA GLN A 5 25.57 7.28 -6.59
C GLN A 5 24.15 7.50 -6.04
N ARG A 6 23.17 7.76 -6.93
CA ARG A 6 21.75 7.81 -6.55
C ARG A 6 21.27 6.51 -5.90
N GLN A 7 21.59 5.37 -6.50
CA GLN A 7 21.20 4.06 -5.94
C GLN A 7 21.87 3.79 -4.59
N THR A 8 23.14 4.16 -4.43
CA THR A 8 23.86 4.02 -3.16
C THR A 8 23.20 4.86 -2.05
N ILE A 9 22.86 6.11 -2.33
CA ILE A 9 22.18 6.98 -1.35
C ILE A 9 20.83 6.40 -0.94
N LEU A 10 20.00 6.01 -1.91
CA LEU A 10 18.68 5.44 -1.63
C LEU A 10 18.79 4.14 -0.82
N ALA A 11 19.72 3.25 -1.17
CA ALA A 11 19.96 2.01 -0.45
C ALA A 11 20.41 2.26 1.00
N HIS A 12 21.31 3.23 1.22
CA HIS A 12 21.79 3.58 2.56
C HIS A 12 20.67 4.25 3.39
N ALA A 13 19.84 5.07 2.77
CA ALA A 13 18.68 5.71 3.41
C ALA A 13 17.65 4.71 3.95
N LEU A 14 17.52 3.52 3.36
CA LEU A 14 16.59 2.49 3.85
C LEU A 14 16.88 2.07 5.30
N ALA A 15 18.14 2.07 5.73
CA ALA A 15 18.52 1.73 7.09
C ALA A 15 18.04 2.76 8.13
N HIS A 16 17.76 4.00 7.69
CA HIS A 16 17.31 5.10 8.56
C HIS A 16 15.78 5.22 8.64
N ILE A 17 15.03 4.58 7.74
CA ILE A 17 13.56 4.66 7.71
C ILE A 17 12.91 4.30 9.05
N PRO A 18 13.30 3.23 9.77
CA PRO A 18 12.62 2.87 11.03
C PRO A 18 12.70 3.94 12.13
N ARG A 19 13.60 4.92 12.00
CA ARG A 19 13.78 6.02 12.98
C ARG A 19 13.35 7.38 12.44
N GLN A 20 13.35 7.55 11.12
CA GLN A 20 13.20 8.85 10.47
C GLN A 20 12.08 8.88 9.42
N SER A 21 11.37 7.77 9.26
CA SER A 21 10.34 7.56 8.25
C SER A 21 10.83 7.79 6.81
N PHE A 22 9.89 7.85 5.86
CA PHE A 22 10.14 8.21 4.46
C PHE A 22 10.22 9.74 4.30
N THR A 23 11.26 10.34 4.88
CA THR A 23 11.48 11.79 4.86
C THR A 23 12.82 12.16 4.25
N GLN A 24 13.00 13.43 3.91
CA GLN A 24 14.30 13.98 3.50
C GLN A 24 15.38 13.78 4.55
N ARG A 25 15.01 13.74 5.84
CA ARG A 25 15.96 13.50 6.94
C ARG A 25 16.65 12.15 6.81
N ALA A 26 15.93 11.11 6.38
CA ALA A 26 16.50 9.78 6.11
C ALA A 26 17.54 9.83 4.98
N LEU A 27 17.28 10.63 3.94
CA LEU A 27 18.19 10.83 2.82
C LEU A 27 19.43 11.64 3.21
N VAL A 28 19.25 12.70 4.00
CA VAL A 28 20.37 13.52 4.51
C VAL A 28 21.25 12.69 5.45
N SER A 29 20.64 11.88 6.33
CA SER A 29 21.38 10.95 7.19
C SER A 29 22.15 9.90 6.38
N ALA A 30 21.68 9.57 5.18
CA ALA A 30 22.37 8.67 4.27
C ALA A 30 23.54 9.33 3.49
N GLY A 31 23.81 10.62 3.72
CA GLY A 31 24.89 11.38 3.08
C GLY A 31 24.45 12.24 1.89
N ALA A 32 23.15 12.40 1.65
CA ALA A 32 22.68 13.32 0.62
C ALA A 32 22.79 14.78 1.10
N GLN A 33 23.30 15.67 0.25
CA GLN A 33 23.29 17.10 0.52
C GLN A 33 21.87 17.65 0.31
N PRO A 34 21.27 18.36 1.30
CA PRO A 34 19.89 18.81 1.22
C PRO A 34 19.64 19.71 0.00
N GLU A 35 20.59 20.59 -0.32
CA GLU A 35 20.55 21.53 -1.45
C GLU A 35 20.54 20.83 -2.81
N CYS A 36 21.01 19.59 -2.89
CA CYS A 36 21.12 18.83 -4.14
C CYS A 36 20.08 17.73 -4.28
N LEU A 37 19.20 17.52 -3.29
CA LEU A 37 18.29 16.37 -3.27
C LEU A 37 17.40 16.30 -4.52
N GLU A 38 16.79 17.42 -4.91
CA GLU A 38 15.93 17.46 -6.10
C GLU A 38 16.72 17.31 -7.40
N ALA A 39 17.90 17.92 -7.50
CA ALA A 39 18.77 17.78 -8.66
C ALA A 39 19.24 16.33 -8.86
N VAL A 40 19.36 15.57 -7.78
CA VAL A 40 19.88 14.20 -7.77
C VAL A 40 18.79 13.15 -7.93
N LEU A 41 17.70 13.28 -7.16
CA LEU A 41 16.64 12.28 -7.07
C LEU A 41 15.43 12.64 -7.92
N GLY A 42 15.36 13.88 -8.41
CA GLY A 42 14.22 14.44 -9.12
C GLY A 42 13.17 15.00 -8.16
N ALA A 43 12.00 15.32 -8.71
CA ALA A 43 10.86 15.75 -7.92
C ALA A 43 10.42 14.64 -6.94
N ASN A 44 10.09 15.03 -5.70
CA ASN A 44 9.61 14.14 -4.63
C ASN A 44 10.63 13.05 -4.24
N PRO A 45 11.78 13.41 -3.65
CA PRO A 45 12.81 12.46 -3.25
C PRO A 45 12.33 11.38 -2.27
N GLU A 46 11.35 11.69 -1.42
CA GLU A 46 10.71 10.77 -0.47
C GLU A 46 9.95 9.66 -1.19
N ARG A 47 9.27 9.99 -2.30
CA ARG A 47 8.58 8.99 -3.12
C ARG A 47 9.57 8.07 -3.81
N GLN A 48 10.72 8.59 -4.23
CA GLN A 48 11.82 7.77 -4.77
C GLN A 48 12.37 6.81 -3.71
N LEU A 49 12.45 7.25 -2.46
CA LEU A 49 12.81 6.40 -1.32
C LEU A 49 11.78 5.29 -1.11
N VAL A 50 10.48 5.59 -1.16
CA VAL A 50 9.41 4.57 -1.09
C VAL A 50 9.55 3.56 -2.23
N ARG A 51 9.77 4.00 -3.48
CA ARG A 51 9.94 3.10 -4.63
C ARG A 51 11.16 2.19 -4.50
N GLU A 52 12.28 2.70 -3.99
CA GLU A 52 13.45 1.85 -3.76
C GLU A 52 13.20 0.87 -2.61
N TRP A 53 12.47 1.27 -1.55
CA TRP A 53 12.03 0.35 -0.50
C TRP A 53 11.12 -0.77 -1.04
N GLU A 54 10.15 -0.45 -1.90
CA GLU A 54 9.28 -1.44 -2.55
C GLU A 54 10.10 -2.43 -3.38
N LYS A 55 11.00 -1.91 -4.21
CA LYS A 55 11.87 -2.71 -5.08
C LYS A 55 12.77 -3.65 -4.28
N GLN A 56 13.34 -3.20 -3.16
CA GLN A 56 14.11 -4.07 -2.28
C GLN A 56 13.23 -5.11 -1.57
N GLY A 57 11.99 -4.74 -1.20
CA GLY A 57 11.00 -5.66 -0.68
C GLY A 57 10.65 -6.79 -1.66
N LEU A 58 10.46 -6.46 -2.94
CA LEU A 58 10.21 -7.45 -3.99
C LEU A 58 11.43 -8.39 -4.17
N ARG A 59 12.65 -7.86 -4.11
CA ARG A 59 13.87 -8.69 -4.15
C ARG A 59 13.93 -9.65 -2.97
N ALA A 60 13.55 -9.20 -1.77
CA ALA A 60 13.53 -10.02 -0.57
C ALA A 60 12.53 -11.20 -0.65
N MET A 61 11.51 -11.12 -1.52
CA MET A 61 10.56 -12.22 -1.75
C MET A 61 11.20 -13.44 -2.45
N GLY A 62 12.34 -13.27 -3.13
CA GLY A 62 13.04 -14.34 -3.86
C GLY A 62 13.02 -14.20 -5.39
N GLY A 63 12.46 -13.10 -5.92
CA GLY A 63 12.32 -12.86 -7.36
C GLY A 63 13.61 -12.95 -8.17
N GLY A 64 14.72 -12.49 -7.60
CA GLY A 64 16.02 -12.50 -8.27
C GLY A 64 16.62 -13.89 -8.47
N GLU A 65 16.27 -14.85 -7.62
CA GLU A 65 16.76 -16.24 -7.70
C GLU A 65 15.86 -17.09 -8.57
N ALA A 66 14.54 -16.94 -8.43
CA ALA A 66 13.56 -17.64 -9.25
C ALA A 66 13.78 -17.38 -10.76
N ARG A 67 14.10 -16.13 -11.15
CA ARG A 67 14.40 -15.76 -12.55
C ARG A 67 15.63 -16.45 -13.13
N LYS A 68 16.62 -16.79 -12.30
CA LYS A 68 17.88 -17.39 -12.77
C LYS A 68 17.77 -18.89 -12.99
N MET A 69 16.84 -19.57 -12.31
CA MET A 69 16.78 -21.02 -12.33
C MET A 69 16.07 -21.61 -13.56
N GLY A 70 15.53 -20.80 -14.48
CA GLY A 70 14.97 -21.28 -15.76
C GLY A 70 14.04 -22.48 -15.61
N GLY A 71 13.30 -22.53 -14.49
CA GLY A 71 12.53 -23.70 -14.10
C GLY A 71 11.47 -24.01 -15.14
N LYS A 72 11.20 -25.30 -15.38
CA LYS A 72 10.08 -25.72 -16.21
C LYS A 72 8.81 -25.11 -15.63
N ALA A 73 8.03 -24.40 -16.46
CA ALA A 73 6.76 -23.80 -16.07
C ALA A 73 5.88 -24.85 -15.36
N GLN A 74 5.54 -24.58 -14.11
CA GLN A 74 4.72 -25.49 -13.32
C GLN A 74 3.25 -25.06 -13.50
N ARG A 75 2.40 -26.00 -13.89
CA ARG A 75 0.99 -25.71 -14.21
C ARG A 75 0.16 -25.39 -12.97
N GLU A 76 0.60 -25.87 -11.81
CA GLU A 76 -0.07 -25.67 -10.53
C GLU A 76 0.70 -24.67 -9.66
N VAL A 77 -0.02 -23.71 -9.08
CA VAL A 77 0.55 -22.71 -8.17
C VAL A 77 0.88 -23.40 -6.85
N ASP A 78 2.17 -23.42 -6.52
CA ASP A 78 2.62 -23.85 -5.19
C ASP A 78 2.27 -22.76 -4.16
N LEU A 79 1.12 -22.91 -3.51
CA LEU A 79 0.67 -21.99 -2.46
C LEU A 79 1.63 -21.91 -1.27
N GLY A 80 2.46 -22.94 -1.03
CA GLY A 80 3.51 -22.90 -0.02
C GLY A 80 4.60 -21.88 -0.37
N ARG A 81 5.02 -21.84 -1.64
CA ARG A 81 5.95 -20.82 -2.16
C ARG A 81 5.34 -19.42 -2.16
N VAL A 82 4.07 -19.29 -2.59
CA VAL A 82 3.34 -18.01 -2.53
C VAL A 82 3.30 -17.51 -1.09
N ARG A 83 2.94 -18.37 -0.13
CA ARG A 83 2.90 -18.04 1.30
C ARG A 83 4.27 -17.60 1.81
N GLY A 84 5.33 -18.32 1.45
CA GLY A 84 6.70 -17.95 1.82
C GLY A 84 7.12 -16.58 1.26
N ALA A 85 6.79 -16.28 0.00
CA ALA A 85 7.09 -15.00 -0.63
C ALA A 85 6.33 -13.84 0.04
N LEU A 86 5.02 -14.00 0.26
CA LEU A 86 4.19 -12.98 0.92
C LEU A 86 4.59 -12.76 2.38
N ALA A 87 4.96 -13.82 3.12
CA ALA A 87 5.46 -13.71 4.49
C ALA A 87 6.76 -12.89 4.54
N LYS A 88 7.75 -13.17 3.68
CA LYS A 88 8.97 -12.35 3.58
C LYS A 88 8.67 -10.88 3.27
N ARG A 89 7.67 -10.63 2.42
CA ARG A 89 7.23 -9.25 2.11
C ARG A 89 6.61 -8.55 3.31
N LEU A 90 5.76 -9.24 4.08
CA LEU A 90 5.16 -8.72 5.31
C LEU A 90 6.23 -8.46 6.39
N GLU A 91 7.23 -9.33 6.54
CA GLU A 91 8.37 -9.08 7.43
C GLU A 91 9.16 -7.85 7.01
N TRP A 92 9.38 -7.67 5.70
CA TRP A 92 10.01 -6.46 5.16
C TRP A 92 9.21 -5.19 5.46
N SER A 93 7.88 -5.24 5.31
CA SER A 93 7.00 -4.13 5.72
C SER A 93 7.01 -3.90 7.24
N GLY A 94 7.06 -4.96 8.04
CA GLY A 94 7.07 -4.87 9.50
C GLY A 94 8.28 -4.11 10.06
N LYS A 95 9.43 -4.14 9.39
CA LYS A 95 10.64 -3.38 9.79
C LYS A 95 10.43 -1.86 9.76
N VAL A 96 9.50 -1.39 8.93
CA VAL A 96 9.17 0.03 8.78
C VAL A 96 8.15 0.47 9.85
N GLY A 97 7.29 -0.45 10.31
CA GLY A 97 6.30 -0.19 11.33
C GLY A 97 5.30 0.89 10.94
N GLU A 98 5.06 1.84 11.85
CA GLU A 98 4.09 2.93 11.69
C GLU A 98 4.36 3.86 10.48
N HIS A 99 5.62 3.91 10.04
CA HIS A 99 6.02 4.71 8.88
C HIS A 99 5.44 4.18 7.55
N LEU A 100 4.84 2.99 7.55
CA LEU A 100 4.14 2.44 6.38
C LEU A 100 2.93 3.30 5.97
N VAL A 101 2.25 3.93 6.95
CA VAL A 101 1.15 4.87 6.66
C VAL A 101 1.65 6.05 5.82
N GLN A 102 2.85 6.55 6.14
CA GLN A 102 3.46 7.64 5.38
C GLN A 102 3.86 7.20 3.97
N ALA A 103 4.39 5.98 3.79
CA ALA A 103 4.62 5.45 2.45
C ALA A 103 3.33 5.43 1.62
N TYR A 104 2.22 5.01 2.22
CA TYR A 104 0.91 4.96 1.55
C TYR A 104 0.40 6.34 1.18
N ALA A 105 0.57 7.32 2.07
CA ALA A 105 0.27 8.70 1.75
C ALA A 105 1.09 9.18 0.54
N LEU A 106 2.41 8.94 0.54
CA LEU A 106 3.30 9.34 -0.56
C LEU A 106 2.96 8.64 -1.89
N LEU A 107 2.50 7.39 -1.85
CA LEU A 107 2.05 6.66 -3.04
C LEU A 107 0.70 7.17 -3.56
N ALA A 108 -0.23 7.50 -2.65
CA ALA A 108 -1.56 7.99 -2.98
C ALA A 108 -1.56 9.43 -3.50
N THR A 109 -0.56 10.22 -3.14
CA THR A 109 -0.39 11.59 -3.66
C THR A 109 -0.14 11.55 -5.17
N PRO A 110 -0.91 12.29 -5.99
CA PRO A 110 -0.66 12.39 -7.42
C PRO A 110 0.69 13.09 -7.69
N GLU A 111 1.46 12.64 -8.69
CA GLU A 111 2.77 13.23 -9.04
C GLU A 111 2.66 14.64 -9.64
N LYS A 112 1.53 14.90 -10.31
CA LYS A 112 1.19 16.20 -10.83
C LYS A 112 0.04 16.71 -10.00
N GLU A 113 0.19 17.87 -9.37
CA GLU A 113 -0.96 18.60 -8.87
C GLU A 113 -1.90 18.79 -10.06
N LEU A 114 -3.02 18.08 -10.04
CA LEU A 114 -4.08 18.31 -10.99
C LEU A 114 -4.69 19.65 -10.57
N SER A 115 -4.09 20.75 -11.03
CA SER A 115 -4.64 22.11 -10.97
C SER A 115 -5.84 22.25 -11.91
N ALA A 116 -6.66 21.20 -12.02
CA ALA A 116 -7.91 21.22 -12.76
C ALA A 116 -9.02 21.55 -11.75
N PRO A 117 -9.91 22.51 -12.05
CA PRO A 117 -11.04 22.80 -11.18
C PRO A 117 -11.84 21.51 -10.95
N LEU A 118 -12.12 21.17 -9.70
CA LEU A 118 -12.86 19.95 -9.38
C LEU A 118 -14.21 19.99 -10.11
N PRO A 119 -14.61 18.89 -10.79
CA PRO A 119 -15.95 18.82 -11.37
C PRO A 119 -16.99 18.99 -10.25
N LYS A 120 -17.96 19.88 -10.47
CA LYS A 120 -19.07 20.21 -9.54
C LYS A 120 -19.79 19.01 -8.90
N PRO A 121 -19.99 17.84 -9.56
CA PRO A 121 -20.61 16.69 -8.89
C PRO A 121 -19.73 16.04 -7.79
N LEU A 122 -18.42 16.27 -7.83
CA LEU A 122 -17.49 15.69 -6.86
C LEU A 122 -17.44 16.53 -5.57
N THR A 123 -17.62 17.85 -5.66
CA THR A 123 -17.73 18.71 -4.49
C THR A 123 -18.99 18.43 -3.67
N THR A 124 -20.12 18.09 -4.32
CA THR A 124 -21.35 17.68 -3.61
C THR A 124 -21.20 16.32 -2.92
N LEU A 125 -20.47 15.39 -3.52
CA LEU A 125 -20.23 14.06 -2.95
C LEU A 125 -19.21 14.10 -1.80
N ILE A 126 -18.15 14.92 -1.91
CA ILE A 126 -17.23 15.19 -0.78
C ILE A 126 -17.98 15.90 0.36
N ALA A 127 -18.86 16.86 0.05
CA ALA A 127 -19.70 17.50 1.07
C ALA A 127 -20.66 16.50 1.75
N SER A 128 -21.14 15.49 1.02
CA SER A 128 -22.03 14.46 1.58
C SER A 128 -21.30 13.38 2.38
N LEU A 129 -20.05 13.04 2.03
CA LEU A 129 -19.21 12.14 2.82
C LEU A 129 -18.60 12.83 4.06
N GLY A 130 -18.19 14.10 3.93
CA GLY A 130 -17.63 14.88 5.04
C GLY A 130 -18.66 15.17 6.14
N SER A 131 -19.95 15.23 5.81
CA SER A 131 -21.01 15.42 6.81
C SER A 131 -21.35 14.16 7.61
N LYS A 132 -20.96 12.96 7.13
CA LYS A 132 -21.21 11.68 7.82
C LYS A 132 -20.00 11.12 8.55
N LEU A 133 -18.79 11.44 8.10
CA LEU A 133 -17.57 11.14 8.83
C LEU A 133 -17.33 12.23 9.88
N ARG A 134 -17.99 12.08 11.04
CA ARG A 134 -17.55 12.79 12.25
C ARG A 134 -16.19 12.19 12.65
N LEU A 135 -15.10 12.72 12.10
CA LEU A 135 -13.82 12.58 12.76
C LEU A 135 -13.94 13.36 14.06
N ASP A 136 -13.79 12.66 15.19
CA ASP A 136 -13.61 13.32 16.48
C ASP A 136 -12.48 14.34 16.36
N ALA A 137 -12.60 15.44 17.10
CA ALA A 137 -11.65 16.54 17.05
C ALA A 137 -10.21 16.01 17.08
N PRO A 138 -9.29 16.56 16.26
CA PRO A 138 -7.90 16.13 16.23
C PRO A 138 -7.38 16.11 17.67
N TYR A 139 -6.80 14.98 18.07
CA TYR A 139 -6.24 14.79 19.40
C TYR A 139 -5.31 15.97 19.72
N VAL A 140 -5.74 16.82 20.65
CA VAL A 140 -4.89 17.88 21.20
C VAL A 140 -4.14 17.22 22.35
N PRO A 141 -2.82 16.98 22.23
CA PRO A 141 -2.06 16.46 23.35
C PRO A 141 -2.21 17.42 24.53
N PRO A 142 -2.42 16.91 25.77
CA PRO A 142 -2.51 17.75 26.95
C PRO A 142 -1.20 18.56 27.06
N GLN A 143 -1.29 19.86 26.80
CA GLN A 143 -0.18 20.76 27.06
C GLN A 143 -0.07 20.94 28.56
N GLU A 144 1.03 20.47 29.14
CA GLU A 144 1.44 20.80 30.49
C GLU A 144 1.85 22.28 30.51
N THR A 145 0.90 23.19 30.72
CA THR A 145 1.20 24.61 30.98
C THR A 145 0.91 24.98 32.43
N PRO A 146 1.86 25.65 33.12
CA PRO A 146 1.65 26.20 34.46
C PRO A 146 0.64 27.36 34.41
N MET A 147 -0.26 27.37 35.39
CA MET A 147 -1.41 28.27 35.47
C MET A 147 -1.01 29.74 35.58
N THR A 148 -1.19 30.51 34.51
CA THR A 148 -1.36 31.98 34.57
C THR A 148 -2.74 32.31 34.02
N ILE A 149 -3.64 32.69 34.93
CA ILE A 149 -5.05 32.95 34.65
C ILE A 149 -5.17 34.37 34.11
N THR A 150 -5.24 34.52 32.78
CA THR A 150 -5.66 35.77 32.13
C THR A 150 -7.04 35.57 31.51
N PRO A 151 -8.08 36.32 31.92
CA PRO A 151 -9.42 36.18 31.37
C PRO A 151 -9.48 36.81 29.96
N GLN A 152 -9.37 35.99 28.92
CA GLN A 152 -9.69 36.39 27.55
C GLN A 152 -10.98 35.70 27.07
N LEU A 153 -11.86 36.51 26.47
CA LEU A 153 -13.13 36.10 25.89
C LEU A 153 -12.88 35.16 24.69
N PRO A 154 -13.57 34.01 24.59
CA PRO A 154 -13.36 33.06 23.49
C PRO A 154 -13.91 33.62 22.17
N SER A 155 -13.03 34.08 21.30
CA SER A 155 -13.36 34.34 19.89
C SER A 155 -13.69 33.00 19.21
N SER A 156 -14.88 32.90 18.63
CA SER A 156 -15.32 31.71 17.88
C SER A 156 -14.24 31.27 16.87
N PRO A 157 -13.73 30.03 16.94
CA PRO A 157 -12.80 29.55 15.92
C PRO A 157 -13.51 29.55 14.56
N PRO A 158 -12.81 29.94 13.47
CA PRO A 158 -13.35 29.78 12.13
C PRO A 158 -13.66 28.30 11.88
N PRO A 159 -14.70 27.98 11.07
CA PRO A 159 -15.01 26.60 10.72
C PRO A 159 -13.78 25.97 10.08
N ALA A 160 -13.21 24.96 10.75
CA ALA A 160 -12.07 24.22 10.24
C ALA A 160 -12.50 23.46 8.97
N THR A 161 -12.15 24.01 7.81
CA THR A 161 -12.34 23.32 6.53
C THR A 161 -11.30 22.20 6.44
N LEU A 162 -11.72 20.97 6.77
CA LEU A 162 -10.93 19.77 6.51
C LEU A 162 -10.79 19.57 5.00
N THR A 163 -9.69 20.07 4.43
CA THR A 163 -9.25 19.71 3.08
C THR A 163 -8.76 18.28 3.12
N LEU A 164 -9.69 17.32 3.07
CA LEU A 164 -9.33 15.92 2.89
C LEU A 164 -8.68 15.80 1.50
N PRO A 165 -7.37 15.49 1.42
CA PRO A 165 -6.73 15.29 0.13
C PRO A 165 -7.49 14.18 -0.59
N LEU A 166 -7.80 14.39 -1.87
CA LEU A 166 -8.50 13.40 -2.67
C LEU A 166 -7.60 12.18 -2.85
N LEU A 167 -7.69 11.23 -1.91
CA LEU A 167 -6.89 10.02 -1.89
C LEU A 167 -7.26 9.18 -3.11
N ASN A 168 -6.29 8.99 -4.00
CA ASN A 168 -6.37 8.02 -5.08
C ASN A 168 -6.00 6.64 -4.51
N PRO A 169 -6.91 5.66 -4.46
CA PRO A 169 -6.59 4.33 -3.95
C PRO A 169 -5.84 3.47 -4.98
N LEU A 170 -5.83 3.87 -6.26
CA LEU A 170 -5.22 3.09 -7.35
C LEU A 170 -3.74 2.77 -7.13
N PRO A 171 -2.89 3.69 -6.62
CA PRO A 171 -1.49 3.38 -6.33
C PRO A 171 -1.33 2.27 -5.30
N LEU A 172 -2.19 2.20 -4.28
CA LEU A 172 -2.15 1.14 -3.26
C LEU A 172 -2.56 -0.22 -3.84
N ILE A 173 -3.57 -0.23 -4.71
CA ILE A 173 -3.99 -1.44 -5.42
C ILE A 173 -2.89 -1.91 -6.37
N SER A 174 -2.28 -1.00 -7.12
CA SER A 174 -1.15 -1.29 -8.01
C SER A 174 0.06 -1.86 -7.26
N TYR A 175 0.37 -1.28 -6.10
CA TYR A 175 1.39 -1.78 -5.18
C TYR A 175 1.12 -3.23 -4.78
N ALA A 176 -0.09 -3.54 -4.31
CA ALA A 176 -0.45 -4.91 -3.91
C ALA A 176 -0.48 -5.89 -5.08
N LEU A 177 -0.96 -5.46 -6.26
CA LEU A 177 -0.94 -6.25 -7.48
C LEU A 177 0.48 -6.58 -7.92
N THR A 178 1.45 -5.69 -7.71
CA THR A 178 2.87 -5.93 -8.02
C THR A 178 3.46 -6.98 -7.08
N ILE A 179 3.10 -6.94 -5.80
CA ILE A 179 3.52 -7.96 -4.82
C ILE A 179 2.90 -9.32 -5.14
N ALA A 180 1.62 -9.37 -5.49
CA ALA A 180 0.95 -10.60 -5.89
C ALA A 180 1.57 -11.21 -7.17
N ASP A 181 1.91 -10.37 -8.14
CA ASP A 181 2.60 -10.77 -9.37
C ASP A 181 3.94 -11.45 -9.06
N GLU A 182 4.75 -10.81 -8.19
CA GLU A 182 6.03 -11.35 -7.78
C GLU A 182 5.88 -12.65 -6.97
N ALA A 183 4.87 -12.76 -6.11
CA ALA A 183 4.60 -13.98 -5.36
C ALA A 183 4.19 -15.16 -6.28
N LEU A 184 3.36 -14.89 -7.29
CA LEU A 184 3.00 -15.88 -8.30
C LEU A 184 4.23 -16.28 -9.12
N TYR A 185 5.05 -15.30 -9.52
CA TYR A 185 6.28 -15.55 -10.25
C TYR A 185 7.24 -16.46 -9.46
N VAL A 186 7.48 -16.16 -8.17
CA VAL A 186 8.31 -16.98 -7.27
C VAL A 186 7.75 -18.40 -7.09
N SER A 187 6.43 -18.57 -7.18
CA SER A 187 5.80 -19.89 -7.15
C SER A 187 6.02 -20.74 -8.40
N GLY A 188 6.55 -20.14 -9.49
CA GLY A 188 6.73 -20.81 -10.78
C GLY A 188 5.48 -20.79 -11.66
N ALA A 189 4.47 -20.00 -11.27
CA ALA A 189 3.28 -19.79 -12.09
C ALA A 189 3.59 -18.79 -13.19
N GLU A 190 3.53 -19.25 -14.44
CA GLU A 190 3.64 -18.37 -15.60
C GLU A 190 2.26 -17.99 -16.13
N PRO A 191 2.11 -16.78 -16.70
CA PRO A 191 0.87 -16.40 -17.39
C PRO A 191 0.66 -17.34 -18.59
N GLU A 192 -0.43 -18.12 -18.58
CA GLU A 192 -0.79 -18.96 -19.72
C GLU A 192 -1.12 -18.07 -20.93
N THR A 193 -0.44 -18.27 -22.05
CA THR A 193 -0.46 -17.35 -23.20
C THR A 193 -1.73 -17.38 -24.06
N LYS A 194 -2.69 -18.31 -23.85
CA LYS A 194 -3.85 -18.46 -24.76
C LYS A 194 -5.20 -18.81 -24.15
N SER A 195 -5.28 -19.48 -22.99
CA SER A 195 -6.56 -19.98 -22.44
C SER A 195 -6.79 -19.69 -20.96
N GLY A 196 -5.79 -19.17 -20.23
CA GLY A 196 -5.82 -18.96 -18.78
C GLY A 196 -5.66 -17.51 -18.33
N GLU A 197 -5.83 -16.53 -19.21
CA GLU A 197 -5.57 -15.11 -18.89
C GLU A 197 -6.51 -14.59 -17.79
N LEU A 198 -7.80 -14.95 -17.82
CA LEU A 198 -8.76 -14.54 -16.78
C LEU A 198 -8.41 -15.15 -15.41
N ASP A 199 -7.96 -16.41 -15.40
CA ASP A 199 -7.55 -17.11 -14.18
C ASP A 199 -6.30 -16.45 -13.57
N TRP A 200 -5.33 -16.06 -14.39
CA TRP A 200 -4.15 -15.31 -13.95
C TRP A 200 -4.52 -14.00 -13.24
N TYR A 201 -5.35 -13.16 -13.86
CA TYR A 201 -5.77 -11.89 -13.24
C TYR A 201 -6.57 -12.12 -11.96
N THR A 202 -7.41 -13.15 -11.93
CA THR A 202 -8.22 -13.46 -10.75
C THR A 202 -7.36 -13.95 -9.60
N ARG A 203 -6.35 -14.79 -9.87
CA ARG A 203 -5.34 -15.21 -8.88
C ARG A 203 -4.55 -14.02 -8.36
N ARG A 204 -4.06 -13.17 -9.27
CA ARG A 204 -3.30 -11.96 -8.92
C ARG A 204 -4.11 -11.01 -8.04
N LEU A 205 -5.36 -10.74 -8.40
CA LEU A 205 -6.25 -9.89 -7.62
C LEU A 205 -6.56 -10.50 -6.25
N GLY A 206 -6.88 -11.80 -6.20
CA GLY A 206 -7.14 -12.51 -4.95
C GLY A 206 -5.96 -12.44 -3.98
N LEU A 207 -4.75 -12.72 -4.47
CA LEU A 207 -3.52 -12.63 -3.67
C LEU A 207 -3.19 -11.20 -3.24
N ALA A 208 -3.44 -10.20 -4.09
CA ALA A 208 -3.25 -8.80 -3.74
C ALA A 208 -4.16 -8.37 -2.58
N LEU A 209 -5.43 -8.81 -2.60
CA LEU A 209 -6.38 -8.54 -1.52
C LEU A 209 -6.00 -9.26 -0.23
N ILE A 210 -5.56 -10.52 -0.32
CA ILE A 210 -5.04 -11.28 0.83
C ILE A 210 -3.86 -10.57 1.46
N TYR A 211 -2.91 -10.11 0.65
CA TYR A 211 -1.74 -9.38 1.12
C TYR A 211 -2.13 -8.07 1.80
N LEU A 212 -2.95 -7.23 1.15
CA LEU A 212 -3.42 -5.98 1.74
C LEU A 212 -4.13 -6.22 3.07
N HIS A 213 -4.99 -7.24 3.13
CA HIS A 213 -5.72 -7.57 4.34
C HIS A 213 -4.79 -7.96 5.48
N ALA A 214 -3.76 -8.78 5.22
CA ALA A 214 -2.75 -9.10 6.22
C ALA A 214 -1.93 -7.87 6.65
N GLU A 215 -1.52 -7.04 5.70
CA GLU A 215 -0.72 -5.83 5.95
C GLU A 215 -1.48 -4.76 6.75
N THR A 216 -2.82 -4.73 6.70
CA THR A 216 -3.61 -3.80 7.54
C THR A 216 -3.33 -3.97 9.04
N HIS A 217 -2.88 -5.15 9.48
CA HIS A 217 -2.50 -5.37 10.88
C HIS A 217 -1.20 -4.66 11.27
N LEU A 218 -0.32 -4.38 10.31
CA LEU A 218 0.91 -3.59 10.51
C LEU A 218 0.63 -2.09 10.61
N LEU A 219 -0.53 -1.62 10.12
CA LEU A 219 -0.94 -0.21 10.19
C LEU A 219 -1.62 0.14 11.52
N ARG A 220 -1.79 -0.83 12.42
CA ARG A 220 -2.42 -0.56 13.72
C ARG A 220 -1.50 0.30 14.57
N PRO A 221 -2.03 1.24 15.37
CA PRO A 221 -1.21 1.98 16.32
C PRO A 221 -0.50 1.02 17.28
N ARG A 222 0.80 1.25 17.53
CA ARG A 222 1.54 0.47 18.52
C ARG A 222 1.17 0.97 19.92
N PRO A 223 0.82 0.08 20.87
CA PRO A 223 0.61 0.49 22.26
C PRO A 223 1.90 1.04 22.86
N ALA A 224 1.83 2.18 23.54
CA ALA A 224 2.98 2.92 24.06
C ALA A 224 3.87 2.12 25.03
N HIS A 225 3.36 1.04 25.61
CA HIS A 225 4.04 0.27 26.67
C HIS A 225 4.49 -1.14 26.24
N SER A 226 4.37 -1.51 24.96
CA SER A 226 4.80 -2.83 24.50
C SER A 226 6.22 -2.79 23.94
N SER A 227 7.16 -3.47 24.60
CA SER A 227 8.52 -3.67 24.10
C SER A 227 8.60 -4.66 22.93
N THR A 228 7.61 -5.56 22.83
CA THR A 228 7.52 -6.55 21.76
C THR A 228 6.54 -6.05 20.70
N ASP A 229 6.83 -6.30 19.42
CA ASP A 229 5.92 -5.95 18.33
C ASP A 229 4.89 -7.06 18.09
N PRO A 230 3.63 -6.93 18.55
CA PRO A 230 2.61 -7.96 18.36
C PRO A 230 2.05 -7.99 16.92
N GLN A 231 2.43 -7.03 16.06
CA GLN A 231 1.76 -6.83 14.78
C GLN A 231 2.17 -7.85 13.73
N ILE A 232 3.46 -8.21 13.67
CA ILE A 232 3.97 -9.16 12.68
C ILE A 232 3.33 -10.55 12.86
N PRO A 233 3.31 -11.18 14.05
CA PRO A 233 2.65 -12.47 14.24
C PRO A 233 1.16 -12.45 13.86
N LEU A 234 0.47 -11.33 14.14
CA LEU A 234 -0.93 -11.15 13.80
C LEU A 234 -1.13 -11.06 12.28
N ALA A 235 -0.28 -10.30 11.57
CA ALA A 235 -0.30 -10.21 10.12
C ALA A 235 -0.03 -11.59 9.46
N MET A 236 0.92 -12.37 10.00
CA MET A 236 1.21 -13.73 9.52
C MET A 236 0.04 -14.67 9.70
N ARG A 237 -0.60 -14.65 10.88
CA ARG A 237 -1.81 -15.42 11.13
C ARG A 237 -2.92 -15.04 10.14
N GLN A 238 -3.11 -13.75 9.90
CA GLN A 238 -4.12 -13.28 8.96
C GLN A 238 -3.83 -13.72 7.52
N LEU A 239 -2.56 -13.72 7.11
CA LEU A 239 -2.12 -14.25 5.83
C LEU A 239 -2.47 -15.74 5.71
N ASP A 240 -2.11 -16.55 6.70
CA ASP A 240 -2.36 -18.00 6.70
C ASP A 240 -3.87 -18.32 6.65
N GLU A 241 -4.68 -17.64 7.46
CA GLU A 241 -6.14 -17.80 7.45
C GLU A 241 -6.74 -17.40 6.10
N SER A 242 -6.25 -16.31 5.49
CA SER A 242 -6.76 -15.81 4.21
C SER A 242 -6.36 -16.70 3.04
N LEU A 243 -5.14 -17.25 3.04
CA LEU A 243 -4.69 -18.23 2.06
C LEU A 243 -5.44 -19.55 2.19
N ALA A 244 -5.73 -20.01 3.42
CA ALA A 244 -6.54 -21.21 3.64
C ALA A 244 -7.97 -21.01 3.11
N ARG A 245 -8.58 -19.84 3.34
CA ARG A 245 -9.89 -19.48 2.75
C ARG A 245 -9.82 -19.44 1.23
N TYR A 246 -8.80 -18.79 0.68
CA TYR A 246 -8.59 -18.70 -0.76
C TYR A 246 -8.45 -20.07 -1.42
N ARG A 247 -7.68 -20.98 -0.83
CA ARG A 247 -7.52 -22.37 -1.29
C ARG A 247 -8.86 -23.12 -1.32
N ARG A 248 -9.65 -23.01 -0.25
CA ARG A 248 -10.98 -23.65 -0.20
C ARG A 248 -11.90 -23.11 -1.29
N LEU A 249 -11.88 -21.80 -1.53
CA LEU A 249 -12.65 -21.16 -2.60
C LEU A 249 -12.16 -21.63 -3.99
N SER A 250 -10.85 -21.70 -4.22
CA SER A 250 -10.33 -22.18 -5.51
C SER A 250 -10.66 -23.65 -5.76
N GLU A 251 -10.59 -24.50 -4.73
CA GLU A 251 -10.95 -25.92 -4.83
C GLU A 251 -12.46 -26.10 -5.07
N ALA A 252 -13.31 -25.32 -4.38
CA ALA A 252 -14.75 -25.31 -4.61
C ALA A 252 -15.08 -24.86 -6.04
N ASN A 253 -14.38 -23.84 -6.55
CA ASN A 253 -14.58 -23.33 -7.89
C ASN A 253 -14.14 -24.32 -8.98
N ALA A 254 -13.04 -25.03 -8.76
CA ALA A 254 -12.58 -26.09 -9.67
C ALA A 254 -13.57 -27.25 -9.77
N ARG A 255 -14.26 -27.59 -8.67
CA ARG A 255 -15.29 -28.65 -8.66
C ARG A 255 -16.56 -28.25 -9.40
N LEU A 256 -16.87 -26.95 -9.42
CA LEU A 256 -18.13 -26.47 -9.95
C LEU A 256 -18.13 -26.31 -11.47
N GLY A 257 -16.99 -26.39 -12.18
CA GLY A 257 -16.89 -26.43 -13.65
C GLY A 257 -17.47 -25.25 -14.44
N GLU A 258 -18.28 -24.41 -13.79
CA GLU A 258 -19.23 -23.45 -14.37
C GLU A 258 -19.00 -22.04 -13.78
N VAL A 259 -17.97 -21.91 -12.94
CA VAL A 259 -17.64 -20.72 -12.15
C VAL A 259 -16.95 -19.63 -12.96
N GLU A 260 -16.51 -19.90 -14.18
CA GLU A 260 -16.08 -18.82 -15.09
C GLU A 260 -17.18 -17.74 -15.20
N LYS A 261 -18.46 -18.14 -15.15
CA LYS A 261 -19.61 -17.22 -15.11
C LYS A 261 -19.80 -16.53 -13.75
N GLN A 262 -19.59 -17.22 -12.62
CA GLN A 262 -19.81 -16.65 -11.27
C GLN A 262 -18.64 -15.78 -10.76
N MET A 263 -17.40 -16.12 -11.09
CA MET A 263 -16.24 -15.26 -10.84
C MET A 263 -16.25 -14.04 -11.76
N GLY A 264 -16.73 -14.20 -13.00
CA GLY A 264 -17.14 -13.09 -13.85
C GLY A 264 -18.16 -12.18 -13.16
N GLN A 265 -19.15 -12.73 -12.46
CA GLN A 265 -20.15 -11.94 -11.71
C GLN A 265 -19.59 -11.25 -10.46
N PHE A 266 -18.67 -11.88 -9.71
CA PHE A 266 -18.04 -11.23 -8.55
C PHE A 266 -17.03 -10.16 -8.99
N GLY A 267 -16.18 -10.49 -9.96
CA GLY A 267 -15.29 -9.51 -10.60
C GLY A 267 -16.09 -8.37 -11.20
N TRP A 268 -17.21 -8.66 -11.86
CA TRP A 268 -18.17 -7.67 -12.33
C TRP A 268 -18.79 -6.87 -11.20
N PHE A 269 -19.16 -7.48 -10.07
CA PHE A 269 -19.74 -6.77 -8.93
C PHE A 269 -18.73 -5.83 -8.27
N VAL A 270 -17.50 -6.29 -8.03
CA VAL A 270 -16.40 -5.45 -7.51
C VAL A 270 -16.09 -4.35 -8.52
N TRP A 271 -15.99 -4.67 -9.80
CA TRP A 271 -15.82 -3.70 -10.87
C TRP A 271 -16.99 -2.72 -10.97
N LYS A 272 -18.23 -3.13 -10.73
CA LYS A 272 -19.42 -2.26 -10.75
C LYS A 272 -19.46 -1.37 -9.51
N SER A 273 -19.05 -1.91 -8.36
CA SER A 273 -18.95 -1.16 -7.11
C SER A 273 -17.82 -0.12 -7.18
N TRP A 274 -16.70 -0.48 -7.80
CA TRP A 274 -15.58 0.44 -8.03
C TRP A 274 -15.84 1.37 -9.21
N GLY A 275 -16.51 0.90 -10.25
CA GLY A 275 -16.96 1.65 -11.41
C GLY A 275 -18.00 2.70 -11.03
N GLY A 276 -18.90 2.41 -10.09
CA GLY A 276 -19.75 3.40 -9.46
C GLY A 276 -18.94 4.47 -8.74
N LEU A 277 -17.87 4.07 -8.04
CA LEU A 277 -16.92 4.98 -7.41
C LEU A 277 -16.18 5.86 -8.45
N PHE A 278 -15.69 5.27 -9.55
CA PHE A 278 -14.97 5.98 -10.63
C PHE A 278 -15.89 6.90 -11.44
N ARG A 279 -17.12 6.46 -11.72
CA ARG A 279 -18.13 7.27 -12.41
C ARG A 279 -18.58 8.43 -11.53
N SER A 280 -18.76 8.19 -10.23
CA SER A 280 -19.03 9.27 -9.26
C SER A 280 -17.88 10.27 -9.12
N ARG A 281 -16.65 9.84 -9.47
CA ARG A 281 -15.44 10.67 -9.54
C ARG A 281 -15.20 11.33 -10.91
N GLY A 282 -16.07 11.13 -11.90
CA GLY A 282 -15.95 11.77 -13.22
C GLY A 282 -14.73 11.34 -14.03
N TRP A 283 -14.12 10.19 -13.72
CA TRP A 283 -12.94 9.68 -14.44
C TRP A 283 -13.28 8.94 -15.73
N ILE A 284 -14.53 8.51 -15.87
CA ILE A 284 -15.04 7.79 -17.03
C ILE A 284 -16.40 8.43 -17.33
N ASN A 285 -16.48 9.15 -18.46
CA ASN A 285 -17.74 9.72 -18.96
C ASN A 285 -18.58 8.63 -19.64
#